data_AF-A0A7W1F9T1-F1
#
_entry.id   AF-A0A7W1F9T1-F1
#
_cell.length_a   1.000
_cell.length_b   1.000
_cell.length_c   1.000
_cell.angle_alpha   90.00
_cell.angle_beta   90.00
_cell.angle_gamma   90.00
#
_symmetry.space_group_name_H-M   'P 1'
#
loop_
_entity.id
_entity.type
_entity.pdbx_description
1 polymer ?
#
loop_
_entity_poly.entity_id
_entity_poly.type
_entity_poly.pdbx_seq_one_letter_code
_entity_poly.pdbx_strand_id
1 'polypeptide(L)'
;MREVWGDRVLAARPLRVVHDGEDHRSFFFVPGTAWKNDPRDHGEVRFLDGPWELEDLVRERPVLSFEFPDRAYAVLLTWSPTWAFEGYYV
;
A
#
# COMPACT_ATOMS: atom_id res chain seq x y z
N MET A 1 -3.95 -7.57 -0.56
CA MET A 1 -4.90 -6.45 -0.54
C MET A 1 -5.07 -5.89 -1.94
N ARG A 2 -6.29 -5.46 -2.29
CA ARG A 2 -6.59 -4.81 -3.57
C ARG A 2 -7.14 -3.42 -3.29
N GLU A 3 -6.62 -2.44 -4.00
CA GLU A 3 -7.20 -1.10 -4.06
C GLU A 3 -8.14 -1.06 -5.26
N VAL A 4 -9.38 -0.63 -5.04
CA VAL A 4 -10.46 -0.75 -6.03
C VAL A 4 -11.20 0.58 -6.13
N TRP A 5 -11.45 1.01 -7.36
CA TRP A 5 -12.31 2.15 -7.67
C TRP A 5 -13.45 1.67 -8.57
N GLY A 6 -14.67 1.61 -8.04
CA GLY A 6 -15.80 0.99 -8.72
C GLY A 6 -15.58 -0.51 -8.92
N ASP A 7 -15.56 -0.96 -10.17
CA ASP A 7 -15.28 -2.34 -10.58
C ASP A 7 -13.81 -2.57 -10.98
N ARG A 8 -13.00 -1.53 -10.96
CA ARG A 8 -11.60 -1.55 -11.42
C ARG A 8 -10.63 -1.72 -10.26
N VAL A 9 -9.76 -2.73 -10.36
CA VAL A 9 -8.58 -2.84 -9.47
C VAL A 9 -7.53 -1.83 -9.93
N LEU A 10 -7.17 -0.91 -9.05
CA LEU A 10 -6.12 0.09 -9.29
C LEU A 10 -4.74 -0.44 -8.90
N ALA A 11 -4.66 -1.15 -7.78
CA ALA A 11 -3.44 -1.79 -7.31
C ALA A 11 -3.74 -3.12 -6.61
N ALA A 12 -2.78 -4.05 -6.65
CA ALA A 12 -2.84 -5.29 -5.88
C ALA A 12 -1.49 -5.56 -5.21
N ARG A 13 -1.51 -5.58 -3.88
CA ARG A 13 -0.32 -5.71 -3.03
C ARG A 13 -0.40 -7.00 -2.23
N PRO A 14 0.55 -7.93 -2.37
CA PRO A 14 0.71 -9.01 -1.39
C PRO A 14 1.21 -8.42 -0.08
N LEU A 15 0.50 -8.70 1.01
CA LEU A 15 0.84 -8.19 2.33
C LEU A 15 0.87 -9.34 3.32
N ARG A 16 1.75 -9.26 4.31
CA ARG A 16 1.73 -10.16 5.47
C ARG A 16 0.80 -9.59 6.53
N VAL A 17 -0.16 -10.39 6.99
CA VAL A 17 -0.97 -10.04 8.15
C VAL A 17 -0.07 -10.06 9.39
N VAL A 18 -0.03 -8.95 10.11
CA VAL A 18 0.67 -8.81 11.40
C VAL A 18 -0.34 -8.93 12.54
N HIS A 19 -1.49 -8.28 12.39
CA HIS A 19 -2.62 -8.35 13.32
C HIS A 19 -3.94 -8.29 12.55
N ASP A 20 -4.94 -9.02 13.04
CA ASP A 20 -6.30 -9.02 12.51
C ASP A 20 -7.28 -9.13 13.70
N GLY A 21 -7.69 -7.99 14.22
CA GLY A 21 -8.52 -7.86 15.40
C GLY A 21 -9.74 -6.96 15.17
N GLU A 22 -10.62 -6.89 16.17
CA GLU A 22 -11.82 -6.05 16.11
C GLU A 22 -11.52 -4.56 16.23
N ASP A 23 -10.43 -4.19 16.91
CA ASP A 23 -10.01 -2.81 17.12
C ASP A 23 -9.21 -2.25 15.95
N HIS A 24 -8.35 -3.08 15.35
CA HIS A 24 -7.57 -2.73 14.17
C HIS A 24 -7.08 -3.96 13.40
N ARG A 25 -6.61 -3.70 12.18
CA ARG A 25 -5.84 -4.67 11.39
C ARG A 25 -4.51 -4.04 11.05
N SER A 26 -3.45 -4.85 11.02
CA SER A 26 -2.15 -4.37 10.57
C SER A 26 -1.49 -5.31 9.58
N PHE A 27 -0.84 -4.71 8.60
CA PHE A 27 -0.28 -5.39 7.46
C PHE A 27 1.14 -4.91 7.19
N PHE A 28 2.05 -5.85 6.93
CA PHE A 28 3.42 -5.56 6.58
C PHE A 28 3.66 -5.81 5.09
N PHE A 29 4.12 -4.77 4.39
CA PHE A 29 4.64 -4.87 3.03
C PHE A 29 6.12 -5.23 3.12
N VAL A 30 6.44 -6.46 2.74
CA VAL A 30 7.81 -6.98 2.76
C VAL A 30 8.63 -6.35 1.62
N PRO A 31 9.80 -5.74 1.90
CA PRO A 31 10.72 -5.26 0.87
C PRO A 31 11.06 -6.31 -0.18
N GLY A 32 11.21 -5.88 -1.44
CA GLY A 32 11.54 -6.77 -2.56
C GLY A 32 10.35 -7.58 -3.08
N THR A 33 9.14 -7.36 -2.54
CA THR A 33 7.95 -8.07 -3.02
C THR A 33 7.37 -7.39 -4.25
N ALA A 34 7.11 -8.19 -5.29
CA ALA A 34 6.40 -7.73 -6.47
C ALA A 34 4.93 -7.38 -6.14
N TRP A 35 4.43 -6.29 -6.71
CA TRP A 35 3.04 -5.86 -6.58
C TRP A 35 2.55 -5.32 -7.93
N LYS A 36 1.22 -5.31 -8.11
CA LYS A 36 0.60 -4.77 -9.31
C LYS A 36 0.21 -3.31 -9.08
N ASN A 37 0.68 -2.43 -9.96
CA ASN A 37 0.18 -1.05 -10.06
C ASN A 37 0.29 -0.55 -11.50
N ASP A 38 -0.30 0.61 -11.76
CA ASP A 38 0.07 1.38 -12.93
C ASP A 38 1.47 1.98 -12.76
N PRO A 39 2.41 1.79 -13.70
CA PRO A 39 3.76 2.33 -13.59
C PRO A 39 3.80 3.86 -13.58
N ARG A 40 2.73 4.52 -14.05
CA ARG A 40 2.58 5.98 -14.03
C ARG A 40 2.04 6.49 -12.69
N ASP A 41 1.53 5.62 -11.83
CA ASP A 41 1.09 5.99 -10.50
C ASP A 41 2.28 6.06 -9.53
N HIS A 42 2.76 7.29 -9.34
CA HIS A 42 3.86 7.63 -8.42
C HIS A 42 3.35 8.14 -7.07
N GLY A 43 2.08 7.94 -6.72
CA GLY A 43 1.48 8.41 -5.47
C GLY A 43 1.02 9.88 -5.51
N GLU A 44 0.97 10.49 -6.69
CA GLU A 44 0.24 11.74 -6.87
C GLU A 44 -1.24 11.41 -7.10
N VAL A 45 -2.15 12.09 -6.39
CA VAL A 45 -3.60 11.97 -6.63
C VAL A 45 -3.94 12.70 -7.93
N ARG A 46 -3.69 12.03 -9.05
CA ARG A 46 -4.06 12.49 -10.39
C ARG A 46 -4.72 11.34 -11.12
N PHE A 47 -5.88 11.63 -11.72
CA PHE A 47 -6.45 10.72 -12.70
C PHE A 47 -5.61 10.84 -13.96
N LEU A 48 -4.86 9.77 -14.25
CA LEU A 48 -4.07 9.68 -15.47
C LEU A 48 -5.02 9.48 -16.65
N ASP A 49 -4.84 10.27 -17.70
CA ASP A 49 -5.58 10.06 -18.95
C ASP A 49 -5.18 8.72 -19.59
N GLY A 50 -6.17 8.00 -20.12
CA GLY A 50 -5.97 6.75 -20.85
C GLY A 50 -6.34 5.48 -20.07
N PRO A 51 -6.10 4.30 -20.67
CA PRO A 51 -6.39 3.02 -20.00
C PRO A 51 -5.47 2.83 -18.79
N TRP A 52 -6.00 2.27 -17.71
CA TRP A 52 -5.20 1.88 -16.54
C TRP A 52 -4.54 0.53 -16.81
N GLU A 53 -3.23 0.43 -16.61
CA GLU A 53 -2.45 -0.79 -16.90
C GLU A 53 -1.87 -1.34 -15.60
N LEU A 54 -1.83 -2.66 -15.45
CA LEU A 54 -1.30 -3.30 -14.23
C LEU A 54 -0.01 -4.04 -14.55
N GLU A 55 1.11 -3.45 -14.17
CA GLU A 55 2.44 -4.03 -14.32
C GLU A 55 2.98 -4.53 -12.97
N ASP A 56 3.95 -5.46 -13.04
CA ASP A 56 4.71 -5.86 -11.85
C ASP A 56 5.73 -4.78 -11.51
N LEU A 57 5.55 -4.15 -10.36
CA LEU A 57 6.50 -3.24 -9.74
C LEU A 57 7.13 -3.91 -8.53
N VAL A 58 8.32 -3.47 -8.14
CA VAL A 58 8.96 -3.91 -6.89
C VAL A 58 8.99 -2.76 -5.92
N ARG A 59 8.59 -3.01 -4.67
CA ARG A 59 8.74 -2.04 -3.60
C ARG A 59 9.94 -2.39 -2.75
N GLU A 60 10.93 -1.51 -2.73
CA GLU A 60 12.19 -1.71 -2.01
C GLU A 60 12.11 -1.31 -0.53
N ARG A 61 11.13 -0.48 -0.15
CA ARG A 61 11.01 0.04 1.22
C ARG A 61 9.92 -0.68 2.03
N PRO A 62 10.20 -1.05 3.28
CA PRO A 62 9.20 -1.66 4.16
C PRO A 62 8.11 -0.65 4.51
N VAL A 63 6.88 -1.14 4.61
CA VAL A 63 5.73 -0.36 5.11
C VAL A 63 4.94 -1.21 6.07
N LEU A 64 4.59 -0.64 7.22
CA LEU A 64 3.62 -1.20 8.14
C LEU A 64 2.37 -0.34 8.07
N SER A 65 1.24 -0.95 7.75
CA SER A 65 -0.05 -0.29 7.66
C SER A 65 -0.90 -0.67 8.85
N PHE A 66 -1.62 0.31 9.41
CA PHE A 66 -2.64 0.14 10.43
C PHE A 66 -3.98 0.65 9.89
N GLU A 67 -4.99 -0.21 9.89
CA GLU A 67 -6.35 0.11 9.50
C GLU A 67 -7.29 -0.02 10.69
N PHE A 68 -8.23 0.92 10.79
CA PHE A 68 -9.23 0.95 11.87
C PHE A 68 -10.64 0.86 11.27
N PRO A 69 -11.57 0.07 11.84
CA PRO A 69 -12.89 -0.19 11.25
C PRO A 69 -13.71 1.06 10.92
N ASP A 70 -13.61 2.11 11.75
CA ASP A 70 -14.41 3.33 11.63
C ASP A 70 -13.62 4.53 11.06
N ARG A 71 -12.50 4.27 10.37
CA ARG A 71 -11.66 5.33 9.78
C ARG A 71 -11.56 5.15 8.27
N ALA A 72 -11.73 6.25 7.55
CA ALA A 72 -11.58 6.30 6.09
C ALA A 72 -10.11 6.38 5.63
N TYR A 73 -9.16 6.18 6.55
CA TYR A 73 -7.72 6.25 6.30
C TYR A 73 -7.01 5.13 7.06
N ALA A 74 -5.81 4.80 6.58
CA ALA A 74 -4.86 3.94 7.27
C ALA A 74 -3.67 4.78 7.74
N VAL A 75 -2.95 4.33 8.77
CA VAL A 75 -1.68 4.93 9.17
C VAL A 75 -0.55 4.05 8.67
N LEU A 76 0.34 4.61 7.86
CA LEU A 76 1.51 3.94 7.33
C LEU A 76 2.75 4.38 8.08
N LEU A 77 3.57 3.43 8.49
CA LEU A 77 4.91 3.67 9.02
C LEU A 77 5.93 3.29 7.95
N THR A 78 6.94 4.13 7.78
CA THR A 78 8.03 3.92 6.81
C THR A 78 9.38 3.90 7.51
N TRP A 79 10.29 3.10 6.96
CA TRP A 79 11.67 3.03 7.41
C TRP A 79 12.64 3.13 6.25
N SER A 80 13.84 3.58 6.56
CA SER A 80 14.99 3.47 5.67
C SER A 80 15.38 2.00 5.45
N PRO A 81 16.23 1.70 4.46
CA PRO A 81 16.80 0.36 4.29
C PRO A 81 17.60 -0.14 5.51
N THR A 82 18.06 0.75 6.39
CA THR A 82 18.79 0.42 7.63
C THR A 82 17.87 0.35 8.86
N TRP A 83 16.56 0.28 8.67
CA TRP A 83 15.54 0.24 9.73
C TRP A 83 15.50 1.48 10.62
N ALA A 84 15.98 2.63 10.13
CA ALA A 84 15.72 3.90 10.80
C ALA A 84 14.27 4.32 10.51
N PHE A 85 13.51 4.66 11.55
CA PHE A 85 12.14 5.14 11.39
C PHE A 85 12.14 6.49 10.67
N GLU A 86 11.42 6.59 9.54
CA GLU A 86 11.38 7.80 8.71
C GLU A 86 10.13 8.64 9.00
N GLY A 87 9.02 8.03 9.44
CA GLY A 87 7.83 8.77 9.82
C GLY A 87 6.51 8.02 9.64
N TYR A 88 5.45 8.78 9.86
CA TYR A 88 4.06 8.37 9.66
C TYR A 88 3.52 9.05 8.39
N TYR A 89 2.68 8.33 7.65
CA TYR A 89 1.87 8.85 6.56
C TYR A 89 0.40 8.44 6.81
N VAL A 90 -0.54 9.35 6.57
CA VAL A 90 -1.98 9.16 6.79
C VAL A 90 -2.72 9.47 5.49
#